data_AF-A0A3N6MID7-F1
#
_entry.id   AF-A0A3N6MID7-F1
#
_cell.length_a   1.000
_cell.length_b   1.000
_cell.length_c   1.000
_cell.angle_alpha   90.00
_cell.angle_beta   90.00
_cell.angle_gamma   90.00
#
_symmetry.space_group_name_H-M   'P 1'
#
loop_
_entity.id
_entity.type
_entity.pdbx_description
1 polymer ?
#
loop_
_entity_poly.entity_id
_entity_poly.type
_entity_poly.pdbx_seq_one_letter_code
_entity_poly.pdbx_strand_id
1 'polypeptide(L)' 'MVSRENQILGGFILIAAVVFLLLTGFTELSSVAIIGIVLVIGVIVPQLLFQLTDVGSDR' A
#
# COMPACT_ATOMS: atom_id res chain seq x y z
N MET A 1 10.09 11.81 -16.43
CA MET A 1 8.66 11.50 -16.27
C MET A 1 8.57 10.28 -15.37
N VAL A 2 7.87 10.36 -14.24
CA VAL A 2 7.66 9.20 -13.36
C VAL A 2 6.67 8.27 -14.07
N SER A 3 6.97 6.98 -14.16
CA SER A 3 6.00 6.00 -14.68
C SER A 3 4.72 6.08 -13.86
N ARG A 4 3.55 5.91 -14.51
CA ARG A 4 2.26 5.87 -13.81
C ARG A 4 2.25 4.82 -12.70
N GLU A 5 2.94 3.70 -12.93
CA GLU A 5 3.15 2.63 -11.94
C GLU A 5 3.86 3.15 -10.68
N ASN A 6 5.00 3.85 -10.85
CA ASN A 6 5.75 4.42 -9.73
C ASN A 6 4.96 5.51 -9.00
N GLN A 7 4.12 6.26 -9.71
CA GLN A 7 3.25 7.27 -9.09
C GLN A 7 2.19 6.61 -8.19
N ILE A 8 1.58 5.51 -8.65
CA ILE A 8 0.59 4.76 -7.87
C ILE A 8 1.25 4.08 -6.67
N LEU A 9 2.40 3.44 -6.86
CA LEU A 9 3.18 2.85 -5.76
C LEU A 9 3.55 3.89 -4.71
N GLY A 10 4.03 5.06 -5.12
CA GLY A 10 4.33 6.17 -4.21
C GLY A 10 3.11 6.61 -3.38
N GLY A 11 1.93 6.65 -3.99
CA GLY A 11 0.67 6.93 -3.29
C GLY A 11 0.33 5.87 -2.23
N PHE A 12 0.47 4.58 -2.56
CA PHE A 12 0.20 3.50 -1.61
C PHE A 12 1.19 3.45 -0.45
N ILE A 13 2.45 3.83 -0.67
CA ILE A 13 3.45 3.96 0.41
C ILE A 13 3.02 5.03 1.41
N LEU A 14 2.54 6.19 0.92
CA LEU A 14 2.04 7.26 1.79
C LEU A 14 0.80 6.83 2.57
N ILE A 15 -0.13 6.14 1.92
CA ILE A 15 -1.33 5.59 2.58
C ILE A 15 -0.92 4.61 3.67
N ALA A 16 0.01 3.69 3.39
CA ALA A 16 0.50 2.71 4.34
C ALA A 16 1.18 3.37 5.56
N ALA A 17 1.93 4.46 5.37
CA ALA A 17 2.53 5.23 6.46
C ALA A 17 1.48 5.92 7.35
N VAL A 18 0.45 6.50 6.74
CA VAL A 18 -0.67 7.11 7.49
C VAL A 18 -1.43 6.04 8.27
N VAL A 19 -1.73 4.89 7.65
CA VAL A 19 -2.40 3.77 8.32
C VAL A 19 -1.55 3.25 9.48
N PHE A 20 -0.25 3.09 9.30
CA PHE A 20 0.65 2.70 10.39
C PHE A 20 0.53 3.66 11.58
N LEU A 21 0.65 4.98 11.34
CA LEU A 21 0.52 5.99 12.39
C LEU A 21 -0.83 5.89 13.11
N LEU A 22 -1.93 5.76 12.37
CA LEU A 22 -3.26 5.64 12.93
C LEU A 22 -3.41 4.36 13.78
N LEU A 23 -2.94 3.21 13.28
CA LEU A 23 -3.02 1.96 14.03
C LEU A 23 -2.18 2.02 15.30
N THR A 24 -0.96 2.56 15.24
CA THR A 24 -0.10 2.68 16.44
C THR A 24 -0.61 3.70 17.45
N GLY A 25 -1.27 4.77 16.99
CA GLY A 25 -1.72 5.86 17.86
C GLY A 25 -3.13 5.68 18.42
N PHE A 26 -3.97 4.90 17.76
CA PHE A 26 -5.41 4.80 18.08
C PHE A 26 -5.90 3.37 18.29
N THR A 27 -5.03 2.35 18.23
CA THR A 27 -5.40 0.96 18.49
C THR A 27 -4.39 0.27 19.40
N GLU A 28 -4.85 -0.77 20.11
CA GLU A 28 -3.99 -1.64 20.94
C GLU A 28 -3.61 -2.94 20.20
N LEU A 29 -3.59 -2.90 18.86
CA LEU A 29 -3.23 -4.06 18.08
C LEU A 29 -1.78 -4.45 18.35
N SER A 30 -1.52 -5.77 18.39
CA SER A 30 -0.15 -6.28 18.44
C SER A 30 0.65 -5.78 17.22
N SER A 31 1.96 -5.59 17.41
CA SER A 31 2.85 -5.14 16.33
C SER A 31 2.79 -6.05 15.10
N VAL A 32 2.55 -7.35 15.29
CA VAL A 32 2.38 -8.33 14.20
C VAL A 32 1.14 -8.01 13.36
N ALA A 33 0.01 -7.69 14.00
CA ALA A 33 -1.22 -7.33 13.30
C ALA A 33 -1.07 -6.00 12.53
N ILE A 34 -0.43 -4.99 13.14
CA ILE A 34 -0.18 -3.71 12.49
C ILE A 34 0.69 -3.89 11.24
N ILE A 35 1.80 -4.63 11.34
CA ILE A 35 2.68 -4.92 10.20
C ILE A 35 1.92 -5.68 9.11
N GLY A 36 1.09 -6.65 9.49
CA GLY A 36 0.24 -7.38 8.55
C GLY A 36 -0.68 -6.46 7.74
N ILE A 37 -1.37 -5.53 8.42
CA ILE A 37 -2.26 -4.57 7.74
C ILE A 37 -1.48 -3.63 6.81
N VAL A 38 -0.34 -3.12 7.27
CA VAL A 38 0.52 -2.22 6.48
C VAL A 38 1.06 -2.93 5.24
N LEU A 39 1.44 -4.20 5.34
CA LEU A 39 1.88 -5.01 4.19
C LEU A 39 0.76 -5.25 3.20
N VAL A 40 -0.45 -5.56 3.68
CA VAL A 40 -1.61 -5.75 2.80
C VAL A 40 -1.86 -4.46 2.00
N ILE A 41 -1.88 -3.31 2.66
CA ILE A 41 -2.20 -2.03 2.01
C ILE A 41 -1.06 -1.54 1.12
N GLY A 42 0.19 -1.62 1.59
CA GLY A 42 1.35 -1.08 0.88
C GLY A 42 1.88 -1.96 -0.24
N VAL A 43 1.59 -3.27 -0.21
CA VAL A 43 2.16 -4.24 -1.17
C VAL A 43 1.07 -5.02 -1.89
N ILE A 44 0.18 -5.69 -1.16
CA ILE A 44 -0.77 -6.63 -1.78
C ILE A 44 -1.82 -5.87 -2.60
N VAL A 45 -2.42 -4.81 -2.04
CA VAL A 45 -3.43 -3.99 -2.73
C VAL A 45 -2.90 -3.39 -4.03
N PRO A 46 -1.74 -2.69 -4.08
CA PRO A 46 -1.23 -2.16 -5.34
C PRO A 46 -0.87 -3.27 -6.34
N GLN A 47 -0.32 -4.40 -5.89
CA GLN A 47 -0.06 -5.54 -6.78
C GLN A 47 -1.35 -6.08 -7.42
N LEU A 48 -2.42 -6.24 -6.63
CA LEU A 48 -3.72 -6.66 -7.14
C LEU A 48 -4.32 -5.61 -8.08
N LEU A 49 -4.22 -4.33 -7.74
CA LEU A 49 -4.69 -3.25 -8.60
C LEU A 49 -3.97 -3.27 -9.95
N PHE A 50 -2.65 -3.41 -9.97
CA PHE A 50 -1.90 -3.49 -11.23
C PHE A 50 -2.27 -4.72 -12.06
N GLN A 51 -2.52 -5.87 -11.44
CA GLN A 51 -3.01 -7.06 -12.14
C GLN A 51 -4.41 -6.87 -12.72
N LEU A 52 -5.29 -6.13 -12.04
CA LEU A 52 -6.68 -5.95 -12.44
C LEU A 52 -6.90 -4.80 -13.43
N THR A 53 -5.99 -3.82 -13.48
CA THR A 53 -6.22 -2.56 -14.21
C THR A 53 -5.37 -2.39 -15.46
N ASP A 54 -4.55 -3.36 -15.87
CA ASP A 54 -3.62 -3.26 -17.01
C ASP A 54 -2.67 -2.04 -16.94
N VAL A 55 -2.59 -1.36 -15.79
CA VAL A 55 -1.69 -0.20 -15.61
C VAL A 55 -0.21 -0.62 -15.59
N GLY A 56 0.07 -1.93 -15.58
CA GLY A 56 1.37 -2.53 -15.88
C GLY A 56 1.43 -3.32 -17.20
N SER A 57 0.33 -3.38 -17.96
CA SER A 57 0.26 -4.03 -19.28
C SER A 57 0.35 -2.98 -20.39
N ASP A 58 1.46 -2.24 -20.42
CA ASP A 58 1.95 -1.64 -21.67
C ASP A 58 2.60 -2.77 -22.51
N ARG A 59 1.80 -3.73 -22.96
CA ARG A 59 2.16 -4.69 -24.03
C ARG A 59 1.31 -4.42 -25.26
#